data_AF-A0A0Q9LZG6-F1
#
_entry.id   AF-A0A0Q9LZG6-F1
#
_cell.length_a   1.000
_cell.length_b   1.000
_cell.length_c   1.000
_cell.angle_alpha   90.00
_cell.angle_beta   90.00
_cell.angle_gamma   90.00
#
_symmetry.space_group_name_H-M   'P 1'
#
loop_
_entity.id
_entity.type
_entity.pdbx_description
1 polymer ?
#
loop_
_entity_poly.entity_id
_entity_poly.type
_entity_poly.pdbx_seq_one_letter_code
_entity_poly.pdbx_strand_id
1 'polypeptide(L)'
;MSGRHSGRANQGLRITALPKTLKLIFQLAPRQLNDEIALAKVEVKRKGKQLGVAGAFFGVAAVFAAFLLTGLIVAAIMGLATIMPAWLAALLVCALFLLIALIGGLIGLRKFKKAMPLVPEDTIRGLKHDLGIAKEGSDFDPAVLDPNSPQAKAAKEAKEAAKAKEKADKEAKAAAEAIELPAPTEPELRRRLHQRREHLKGVRDELGEEVDVKPQAQALLAVARHRLDNGRDKLREGKERAAGKLASLSSSDRSGEASGSLPGQLEARWKPLLALAASAAVLLALLRKLFKS
;
A
#
# COMPACT_ATOMS: atom_id res chain seq x y z
N MET A 1 16.66 -68.46 -17.67
CA MET A 1 16.04 -67.62 -18.72
C MET A 1 15.88 -66.21 -18.19
N SER A 2 16.28 -65.23 -19.01
CA SER A 2 16.36 -63.81 -18.69
C SER A 2 15.00 -63.12 -18.62
N GLY A 3 14.91 -62.03 -17.87
CA GLY A 3 13.77 -61.10 -17.92
C GLY A 3 14.08 -59.78 -17.22
N ARG A 4 14.82 -58.90 -17.92
CA ARG A 4 15.04 -57.48 -17.57
C ARG A 4 13.70 -56.75 -17.57
N HIS A 5 13.44 -55.89 -16.57
CA HIS A 5 12.73 -54.64 -16.80
C HIS A 5 13.30 -53.53 -15.90
N SER A 6 14.12 -52.69 -16.52
CA SER A 6 14.35 -51.30 -16.15
C SER A 6 13.10 -50.48 -16.51
N GLY A 7 12.64 -49.66 -15.57
CA GLY A 7 11.41 -48.88 -15.71
C GLY A 7 11.47 -47.53 -15.00
N ARG A 8 12.23 -46.61 -15.62
CA ARG A 8 11.98 -45.17 -15.77
C ARG A 8 11.74 -44.30 -14.52
N ALA A 9 12.61 -43.29 -14.42
CA ALA A 9 12.43 -42.05 -13.68
C ALA A 9 11.01 -41.47 -13.79
N ASN A 10 10.52 -40.92 -12.68
CA ASN A 10 9.66 -39.75 -12.79
C ASN A 10 10.12 -38.67 -11.81
N GLN A 11 10.87 -37.72 -12.38
CA GLN A 11 10.99 -36.37 -11.88
C GLN A 11 9.59 -35.77 -11.75
N GLY A 12 9.25 -35.39 -10.53
CA GLY A 12 8.10 -34.53 -10.26
C GLY A 12 8.51 -33.48 -9.26
N LEU A 13 9.37 -32.53 -9.68
CA LEU A 13 9.42 -31.22 -9.04
C LEU A 13 7.95 -30.76 -8.93
N ARG A 14 7.50 -30.54 -7.70
CA ARG A 14 6.10 -30.22 -7.37
C ARG A 14 5.73 -28.81 -7.86
N ILE A 15 5.59 -28.64 -9.17
CA ILE A 15 5.08 -27.44 -9.86
C ILE A 15 3.58 -27.22 -9.57
N THR A 16 2.88 -28.21 -9.02
CA THR A 16 1.45 -28.13 -8.67
C THR A 16 1.14 -27.42 -7.35
N ALA A 17 2.14 -27.03 -6.55
CA ALA A 17 1.94 -26.21 -5.34
C ALA A 17 2.00 -24.70 -5.60
N LEU A 18 2.56 -24.28 -6.74
CA LEU A 18 2.71 -22.88 -7.15
C LEU A 18 1.40 -22.07 -7.12
N PRO A 19 0.25 -22.56 -7.65
CA PRO A 19 -0.97 -21.75 -7.62
C PRO A 19 -1.55 -21.56 -6.21
N LYS A 20 -1.29 -22.49 -5.27
CA LYS A 20 -1.73 -22.36 -3.86
C LYS A 20 -0.83 -21.44 -3.05
N THR A 21 0.48 -21.49 -3.25
CA THR A 21 1.42 -20.57 -2.58
C THR A 21 1.30 -19.16 -3.11
N LEU A 22 1.11 -18.98 -4.42
CA LEU A 22 0.82 -17.67 -5.03
C LEU A 22 -0.47 -17.08 -4.46
N LYS A 23 -1.54 -17.88 -4.36
CA LYS A 23 -2.82 -17.45 -3.79
C LYS A 23 -2.73 -17.07 -2.32
N LEU A 24 -1.89 -17.76 -1.53
CA LEU A 24 -1.62 -17.39 -0.14
C LEU A 24 -0.83 -16.08 -0.06
N ILE A 25 0.21 -15.91 -0.89
CA ILE A 25 0.97 -14.65 -0.95
C ILE A 25 0.04 -13.48 -1.32
N PHE A 26 -0.84 -13.63 -2.33
CA PHE A 26 -1.81 -12.59 -2.70
C PHE A 26 -2.92 -12.35 -1.64
N GLN A 27 -3.25 -13.34 -0.81
CA GLN A 27 -4.20 -13.17 0.30
C GLN A 27 -3.57 -12.60 1.59
N LEU A 28 -2.30 -12.88 1.85
CA LEU A 28 -1.59 -12.49 3.06
C LEU A 28 -0.84 -11.16 2.90
N ALA A 29 -0.34 -10.83 1.70
CA ALA A 29 0.38 -9.59 1.42
C ALA A 29 -0.41 -8.32 1.82
N PRO A 30 -1.74 -8.19 1.56
CA PRO A 30 -2.48 -7.00 1.95
C PRO A 30 -2.56 -6.83 3.47
N ARG A 31 -2.66 -7.92 4.23
CA ARG A 31 -2.71 -7.88 5.69
C ARG A 31 -1.36 -7.51 6.28
N GLN A 32 -0.27 -8.10 5.79
CA GLN A 32 1.07 -7.80 6.25
C GLN A 32 1.45 -6.34 5.95
N LEU A 33 1.10 -5.84 4.77
CA LEU A 33 1.27 -4.42 4.43
C LEU A 33 0.44 -3.51 5.34
N ASN A 34 -0.81 -3.88 5.64
CA ASN A 34 -1.64 -3.09 6.56
C ASN A 34 -1.06 -3.06 7.99
N ASP A 35 -0.49 -4.17 8.46
CA ASP A 35 0.14 -4.26 9.79
C ASP A 35 1.44 -3.44 9.86
N GLU A 36 2.30 -3.51 8.83
CA GLU A 36 3.50 -2.67 8.70
C GLU A 36 3.14 -1.17 8.62
N ILE A 37 2.08 -0.83 7.88
CA ILE A 37 1.56 0.55 7.83
C ILE A 37 1.02 0.98 9.19
N ALA A 38 0.33 0.09 9.91
CA ALA A 38 -0.19 0.39 11.25
C ALA A 38 0.94 0.62 12.25
N LEU A 39 2.00 -0.20 12.19
CA LEU A 39 3.19 -0.06 13.03
C LEU A 39 3.96 1.23 12.70
N ALA A 40 4.16 1.53 11.40
CA ALA A 40 4.75 2.78 10.95
C ALA A 40 3.93 4.00 11.42
N LYS A 41 2.59 3.95 11.36
CA LYS A 41 1.72 5.01 11.89
C LYS A 41 1.91 5.24 13.38
N VAL A 42 2.02 4.17 14.18
CA VAL A 42 2.26 4.26 15.62
C VAL A 42 3.64 4.86 15.90
N GLU A 43 4.66 4.44 15.19
CA GLU A 43 6.02 4.96 15.36
C GLU A 43 6.13 6.42 14.93
N VAL A 44 5.55 6.79 13.79
CA VAL A 44 5.47 8.18 13.32
C VAL A 44 4.68 9.04 14.30
N LYS A 45 3.58 8.55 14.86
CA LYS A 45 2.82 9.28 15.89
C LYS A 45 3.64 9.47 17.17
N ARG A 46 4.40 8.45 17.60
CA ARG A 46 5.27 8.53 18.79
C ARG A 46 6.41 9.53 18.57
N LYS A 47 7.14 9.40 17.47
CA LYS A 47 8.22 10.34 17.08
C LYS A 47 7.68 11.75 16.84
N GLY A 48 6.51 11.85 16.20
CA GLY A 48 5.81 13.10 15.93
C GLY A 48 5.36 13.82 17.19
N LYS A 49 4.91 13.10 18.24
CA LYS A 49 4.57 13.71 19.53
C LYS A 49 5.82 14.26 20.24
N GLN A 50 6.93 13.50 20.22
CA GLN A 50 8.20 13.95 20.81
C GLN A 50 8.78 15.17 20.09
N LEU A 51 8.82 15.12 18.75
CA LEU A 51 9.20 16.27 17.91
C LEU A 51 8.23 17.45 18.06
N GLY A 52 6.94 17.19 18.24
CA GLY A 52 5.93 18.22 18.45
C GLY A 52 6.10 18.97 19.77
N VAL A 53 6.37 18.24 20.87
CA VAL A 53 6.66 18.86 22.18
C VAL A 53 7.96 19.66 22.11
N ALA A 54 9.03 19.09 21.52
CA ALA A 54 10.27 19.83 21.32
C ALA A 54 10.04 21.08 20.44
N GLY A 55 9.29 20.94 19.35
CA GLY A 55 8.91 22.04 18.47
C GLY A 55 8.12 23.14 19.17
N ALA A 56 7.23 22.78 20.12
CA ALA A 56 6.50 23.75 20.92
C ALA A 56 7.44 24.57 21.83
N PHE A 57 8.37 23.92 22.53
CA PHE A 57 9.37 24.61 23.35
C PHE A 57 10.32 25.47 22.51
N PHE A 58 10.75 24.99 21.34
CA PHE A 58 11.53 25.80 20.40
C PHE A 58 10.73 26.99 19.88
N GLY A 59 9.42 26.84 19.66
CA GLY A 59 8.54 27.94 19.29
C GLY A 59 8.48 29.02 20.38
N VAL A 60 8.28 28.63 21.64
CA VAL A 60 8.31 29.56 22.78
C VAL A 60 9.67 30.23 22.90
N ALA A 61 10.76 29.45 22.86
CA ALA A 61 12.12 29.98 22.93
C ALA A 61 12.41 30.97 21.80
N ALA A 62 11.94 30.71 20.57
CA ALA A 62 12.09 31.62 19.44
C ALA A 62 11.38 32.96 19.65
N VAL A 63 10.17 32.95 20.24
CA VAL A 63 9.43 34.18 20.58
C VAL A 63 10.19 35.01 21.62
N PHE A 64 10.66 34.37 22.71
CA PHE A 64 11.45 35.07 23.73
C PHE A 64 12.79 35.58 23.18
N ALA A 65 13.44 34.81 22.31
CA ALA A 65 14.66 35.24 21.63
C ALA A 65 14.41 36.45 20.72
N ALA A 66 13.25 36.53 20.05
CA ALA A 66 12.87 37.69 19.24
C ALA A 66 12.65 38.96 20.10
N PHE A 67 12.00 38.82 21.26
CA PHE A 67 11.85 39.93 22.20
C PHE A 67 13.20 40.39 22.77
N LEU A 68 14.06 39.45 23.17
CA LEU A 68 15.41 39.74 23.64
C LEU A 68 16.23 40.48 22.56
N LEU A 69 16.18 40.00 21.32
CA LEU A 69 16.88 40.64 20.20
C LEU A 69 16.38 42.06 19.96
N THR A 70 15.07 42.28 20.03
CA THR A 70 14.48 43.63 19.92
C THR A 70 14.98 44.54 21.04
N GLY A 71 14.99 44.06 22.28
CA GLY A 71 15.54 44.80 23.42
C GLY A 71 17.03 45.14 23.26
N LEU A 72 17.83 44.19 22.76
CA LEU A 72 19.25 44.42 22.48
C LEU A 72 19.47 45.45 21.38
N ILE A 73 18.65 45.46 20.33
CA ILE A 73 18.71 46.47 19.26
C ILE A 73 18.42 47.86 19.85
N VAL A 74 17.35 48.01 20.64
CA VAL A 74 17.01 49.28 21.28
C VAL A 74 18.12 49.72 22.24
N ALA A 75 18.65 48.81 23.06
CA ALA A 75 19.76 49.11 23.97
C ALA A 75 21.03 49.54 23.22
N ALA A 76 21.36 48.90 22.09
CA ALA A 76 22.49 49.29 21.25
C ALA A 76 22.29 50.69 20.64
N ILE A 77 21.09 50.99 20.13
CA ILE A 77 20.77 52.31 19.59
C ILE A 77 20.89 53.38 20.68
N MET A 78 20.28 53.15 21.85
CA MET A 78 20.31 54.11 22.96
C MET A 78 21.73 54.28 23.52
N GLY A 79 22.52 53.21 23.60
CA GLY A 79 23.92 53.28 24.00
C GLY A 79 24.74 54.11 23.03
N LEU A 80 24.59 53.90 21.72
CA LEU A 80 25.31 54.66 20.70
C LEU A 80 24.80 56.11 20.59
N ALA A 81 23.52 56.35 20.89
CA ALA A 81 22.93 57.69 20.93
C ALA A 81 23.51 58.60 22.03
N THR A 82 24.29 58.06 22.98
CA THR A 82 25.00 58.86 23.98
C THR A 82 26.18 59.66 23.40
N ILE A 83 26.72 59.23 22.26
CA ILE A 83 27.89 59.84 21.61
C ILE A 83 27.60 60.41 20.21
N MET A 84 26.40 60.19 19.66
CA MET A 84 25.96 60.72 18.36
C MET A 84 24.43 60.87 18.29
N PRO A 85 23.86 61.60 17.32
CA PRO A 85 22.41 61.72 17.18
C PRO A 85 21.69 60.37 17.03
N ALA A 86 20.54 60.21 17.70
CA ALA A 86 19.81 58.94 17.75
C ALA A 86 19.42 58.38 16.37
N TRP A 87 19.12 59.25 15.40
CA TRP A 87 18.80 58.83 14.03
C TRP A 87 20.00 58.17 13.33
N LEU A 88 21.22 58.67 13.57
CA LEU A 88 22.44 58.12 12.99
C LEU A 88 22.82 56.80 13.67
N ALA A 89 22.66 56.73 14.99
CA ALA A 89 22.84 55.50 15.75
C ALA A 89 21.94 54.36 15.24
N ALA A 90 20.65 54.66 15.02
CA ALA A 90 19.70 53.70 14.45
C ALA A 90 20.13 53.20 13.06
N LEU A 91 20.58 54.11 12.17
CA LEU A 91 21.06 53.72 10.85
C LEU A 91 22.30 52.81 10.89
N LEU A 92 23.26 53.09 11.79
CA LEU A 92 24.46 52.26 11.94
C LEU A 92 24.15 50.86 12.45
N VAL A 93 23.27 50.75 13.45
CA VAL A 93 22.82 49.45 13.96
C VAL A 93 22.10 48.68 12.85
N CYS A 94 21.18 49.32 12.11
CA CYS A 94 20.52 48.70 10.96
C CYS A 94 21.52 48.23 9.89
N ALA A 95 22.53 49.03 9.57
CA ALA A 95 23.57 48.66 8.60
C ALA A 95 24.36 47.42 9.05
N LEU A 96 24.71 47.34 10.34
CA LEU A 96 25.37 46.16 10.92
C LEU A 96 24.49 44.90 10.80
N PHE A 97 23.21 45.00 11.14
CA PHE A 97 22.29 43.87 11.03
C PHE A 97 22.05 43.45 9.57
N LEU A 98 21.98 44.40 8.64
CA LEU A 98 21.85 44.12 7.21
C LEU A 98 23.09 43.37 6.69
N LEU A 99 24.29 43.74 7.13
CA LEU A 99 25.52 43.03 6.78
C LEU A 99 25.52 41.59 7.31
N ILE A 100 25.13 41.39 8.57
CA ILE A 100 25.01 40.05 9.17
C ILE A 100 23.96 39.22 8.40
N ALA A 101 22.80 39.81 8.10
CA ALA A 101 21.73 39.16 7.33
C ALA A 101 22.18 38.78 5.91
N LEU A 102 22.96 39.63 5.25
CA LEU A 102 23.52 39.36 3.93
C LEU A 102 24.50 38.18 3.98
N ILE A 103 25.44 38.18 4.93
CA ILE A 103 26.42 37.10 5.08
C ILE A 103 25.71 35.79 5.44
N GLY A 104 24.81 35.82 6.42
CA GLY A 104 24.01 34.67 6.83
C GLY A 104 23.13 34.14 5.71
N GLY A 105 22.49 35.03 4.95
CA GLY A 105 21.67 34.71 3.78
C GLY A 105 22.49 34.06 2.66
N LEU A 106 23.70 34.56 2.37
CA LEU A 106 24.58 33.96 1.37
C LEU A 106 25.07 32.57 1.81
N ILE A 107 25.44 32.39 3.07
CA ILE A 107 25.84 31.07 3.61
C ILE A 107 24.65 30.11 3.58
N GLY A 108 23.48 30.58 4.04
CA GLY A 108 22.23 29.83 4.03
C GLY A 108 21.86 29.40 2.61
N LEU A 109 21.91 30.30 1.64
CA LEU A 109 21.65 30.00 0.24
C LEU A 109 22.64 28.98 -0.33
N ARG A 110 23.93 29.10 0.01
CA ARG A 110 24.96 28.13 -0.39
C ARG A 110 24.72 26.74 0.19
N LYS A 111 24.33 26.66 1.47
CA LYS A 111 24.03 25.39 2.14
C LYS A 111 22.73 24.79 1.63
N PHE A 112 21.70 25.61 1.45
CA PHE A 112 20.42 25.21 0.88
C PHE A 112 20.59 24.65 -0.55
N LYS A 113 21.35 25.33 -1.41
CA LYS A 113 21.68 24.83 -2.75
C LYS A 113 22.46 23.51 -2.75
N LYS A 114 23.25 23.23 -1.70
CA LYS A 114 23.95 21.95 -1.54
C LYS A 114 23.07 20.84 -0.95
N ALA A 115 22.03 21.21 -0.21
CA ALA A 115 21.08 20.28 0.41
C ALA A 115 19.90 19.92 -0.52
N MET A 116 19.70 20.68 -1.60
CA MET A 116 18.86 20.31 -2.74
C MET A 116 19.73 19.47 -3.70
N PRO A 117 19.45 18.17 -3.89
CA PRO A 117 18.10 17.69 -4.16
C PRO A 117 17.49 16.93 -2.98
N LEU A 118 16.52 17.56 -2.30
CA LEU A 118 15.67 16.92 -1.28
C LEU A 118 14.83 15.77 -1.86
N VAL A 119 14.72 15.72 -3.19
CA VAL A 119 14.08 14.65 -3.92
C VAL A 119 15.20 13.80 -4.54
N PRO A 120 15.41 12.55 -4.08
CA PRO A 120 16.46 11.71 -4.64
C PRO A 120 16.17 11.48 -6.12
N GLU A 121 16.96 12.13 -6.99
CA GLU A 121 16.76 12.14 -8.44
C GLU A 121 16.78 10.72 -9.01
N ASP A 122 17.63 9.86 -8.44
CA ASP A 122 17.74 8.46 -8.83
C ASP A 122 16.50 7.65 -8.47
N THR A 123 15.85 7.94 -7.33
CA THR A 123 14.59 7.27 -6.93
C THR A 123 13.44 7.69 -7.85
N ILE A 124 13.37 8.98 -8.22
CA ILE A 124 12.37 9.45 -9.18
C ILE A 124 12.63 8.88 -10.56
N ARG A 125 13.90 8.81 -10.99
CA ARG A 125 14.31 8.22 -12.27
C ARG A 125 13.93 6.74 -12.32
N GLY A 126 14.20 5.99 -11.25
CA GLY A 126 13.78 4.60 -11.10
C GLY A 126 12.27 4.43 -11.21
N LEU A 127 11.48 5.21 -10.46
CA LEU A 127 10.02 5.17 -10.59
C LEU A 127 9.52 5.47 -12.00
N LYS A 128 10.10 6.47 -12.68
CA LYS A 128 9.72 6.81 -14.06
C LYS A 128 10.11 5.72 -15.06
N HIS A 129 11.23 5.06 -14.83
CA HIS A 129 11.66 3.90 -15.62
C HIS A 129 10.69 2.73 -15.46
N ASP A 130 10.35 2.39 -14.22
CA ASP A 130 9.42 1.30 -13.91
C ASP A 130 8.02 1.57 -14.48
N LEU A 131 7.52 2.81 -14.36
CA LEU A 131 6.26 3.21 -14.99
C LEU A 131 6.33 3.23 -16.52
N GLY A 132 7.47 3.61 -17.08
CA GLY A 132 7.72 3.60 -18.53
C GLY A 132 7.63 2.18 -19.09
N ILE A 133 8.34 1.24 -18.47
CA ILE A 133 8.26 -0.19 -18.83
C ILE A 133 6.85 -0.74 -18.61
N ALA A 134 6.16 -0.37 -17.53
CA ALA A 134 4.80 -0.83 -17.28
C ALA A 134 3.80 -0.35 -18.35
N LYS A 135 4.05 0.81 -18.97
CA LYS A 135 3.17 1.43 -19.97
C LYS A 135 3.52 1.04 -21.41
N GLU A 136 4.81 1.02 -21.73
CA GLU A 136 5.34 0.93 -23.10
C GLU A 136 6.09 -0.39 -23.35
N GLY A 137 6.30 -1.21 -22.32
CA GLY A 137 6.89 -2.54 -22.45
C GLY A 137 8.31 -2.50 -22.99
N SER A 138 8.60 -3.36 -23.97
CA SER A 138 9.92 -3.44 -24.64
C SER A 138 10.25 -2.22 -25.50
N ASP A 139 9.25 -1.43 -25.85
CA ASP A 139 9.41 -0.28 -26.73
C ASP A 139 9.82 0.98 -25.95
N PHE A 140 9.87 0.89 -24.62
CA PHE A 140 10.31 1.97 -23.75
C PHE A 140 11.82 2.21 -23.88
N ASP A 141 12.19 3.40 -24.36
CA ASP A 141 13.60 3.82 -24.41
C ASP A 141 13.99 4.54 -23.09
N PRO A 142 14.88 3.94 -22.27
CA PRO A 142 15.34 4.58 -21.03
C PRO A 142 16.15 5.86 -21.27
N ALA A 143 16.70 6.08 -22.47
CA ALA A 143 17.46 7.29 -22.80
C ALA A 143 16.60 8.56 -22.74
N VAL A 144 15.28 8.45 -22.87
CA VAL A 144 14.33 9.58 -22.76
C VAL A 144 14.27 10.16 -21.35
N LEU A 145 14.71 9.41 -20.32
CA LEU A 145 14.73 9.86 -18.93
C LEU A 145 15.96 10.73 -18.59
N ASP A 146 17.01 10.70 -19.42
CA ASP A 146 18.19 11.55 -19.23
C ASP A 146 17.96 12.92 -19.88
N PRO A 147 17.95 14.03 -19.11
CA PRO A 147 17.72 15.37 -19.64
C PRO A 147 18.70 15.81 -20.75
N ASN A 148 19.88 15.21 -20.81
CA ASN A 148 20.95 15.59 -21.74
C ASN A 148 20.99 14.73 -23.02
N SER A 149 20.18 13.68 -23.12
CA SER A 149 20.17 12.81 -24.30
C SER A 149 19.51 13.49 -25.52
N PRO A 150 19.96 13.17 -26.74
CA PRO A 150 19.28 13.62 -27.98
C PRO A 150 17.79 13.20 -28.01
N GLN A 151 17.46 12.03 -27.46
CA GLN A 151 16.11 11.47 -27.42
C GLN A 151 15.20 12.25 -26.47
N ALA A 152 15.70 12.71 -25.32
CA ALA A 152 14.91 13.54 -24.41
C ALA A 152 14.64 14.94 -24.99
N LYS A 153 15.58 15.50 -25.76
CA LYS A 153 15.37 16.76 -26.49
C LYS A 153 14.35 16.58 -27.61
N ALA A 154 14.48 15.55 -28.43
CA ALA A 154 13.50 15.19 -29.45
C ALA A 154 12.11 14.91 -28.86
N ALA A 155 12.02 14.26 -27.69
CA ALA A 155 10.76 14.01 -27.00
C ALA A 155 10.13 15.28 -26.41
N LYS A 156 10.95 16.24 -25.94
CA LYS A 156 10.48 17.56 -25.51
C LYS A 156 9.98 18.38 -26.69
N GLU A 157 10.74 18.43 -27.77
CA GLU A 157 10.37 19.12 -29.01
C GLU A 157 9.11 18.51 -29.64
N ALA A 158 8.99 17.17 -29.66
CA ALA A 158 7.78 16.49 -30.10
C ALA A 158 6.58 16.79 -29.20
N LYS A 159 6.77 16.85 -27.87
CA LYS A 159 5.70 17.27 -26.93
C LYS A 159 5.33 18.74 -27.10
N GLU A 160 6.29 19.61 -27.36
CA GLU A 160 6.06 21.04 -27.61
C GLU A 160 5.38 21.26 -28.96
N ALA A 161 5.79 20.55 -30.01
CA ALA A 161 5.15 20.54 -31.32
C ALA A 161 3.73 19.95 -31.25
N ALA A 162 3.52 18.88 -30.48
CA ALA A 162 2.19 18.31 -30.25
C ALA A 162 1.29 19.28 -29.47
N LYS A 163 1.82 19.95 -28.44
CA LYS A 163 1.09 21.00 -27.70
C LYS A 163 0.82 22.22 -28.57
N ALA A 164 1.75 22.62 -29.42
CA ALA A 164 1.59 23.73 -30.35
C ALA A 164 0.55 23.39 -31.42
N LYS A 165 0.56 22.16 -31.94
CA LYS A 165 -0.46 21.65 -32.85
C LYS A 165 -1.83 21.54 -32.19
N GLU A 166 -1.90 21.03 -30.96
CA GLU A 166 -3.14 20.97 -30.19
C GLU A 166 -3.67 22.38 -29.86
N LYS A 167 -2.79 23.33 -29.55
CA LYS A 167 -3.15 24.73 -29.32
C LYS A 167 -3.60 25.40 -30.61
N ALA A 168 -2.92 25.17 -31.73
CA ALA A 168 -3.30 25.66 -33.05
C ALA A 168 -4.62 25.04 -33.52
N ASP A 169 -4.86 23.76 -33.29
CA ASP A 169 -6.12 23.08 -33.58
C ASP A 169 -7.25 23.60 -32.67
N LYS A 170 -6.95 23.89 -31.40
CA LYS A 170 -7.91 24.52 -30.47
C LYS A 170 -8.20 25.96 -30.85
N GLU A 171 -7.20 26.73 -31.28
CA GLU A 171 -7.34 28.12 -31.75
C GLU A 171 -8.04 28.18 -33.11
N ALA A 172 -7.78 27.23 -34.01
CA ALA A 172 -8.46 27.09 -35.30
C ALA A 172 -9.91 26.61 -35.10
N LYS A 173 -10.16 25.68 -34.17
CA LYS A 173 -11.52 25.29 -33.75
C LYS A 173 -12.23 26.43 -33.04
N ALA A 174 -11.57 27.19 -32.18
CA ALA A 174 -12.14 28.36 -31.52
C ALA A 174 -12.41 29.51 -32.51
N ALA A 175 -11.56 29.70 -33.52
CA ALA A 175 -11.76 30.67 -34.59
C ALA A 175 -12.87 30.25 -35.57
N ALA A 176 -12.98 28.94 -35.85
CA ALA A 176 -14.09 28.39 -36.63
C ALA A 176 -15.42 28.42 -35.84
N GLU A 177 -15.39 28.12 -34.54
CA GLU A 177 -16.54 28.18 -33.63
C GLU A 177 -16.97 29.63 -33.34
N ALA A 178 -16.03 30.58 -33.32
CA ALA A 178 -16.30 32.02 -33.20
C ALA A 178 -17.00 32.62 -34.43
N ILE A 179 -16.93 31.96 -35.59
CA ILE A 179 -17.62 32.39 -36.82
C ILE A 179 -18.98 31.69 -36.95
N GLU A 180 -19.25 30.57 -36.26
CA GLU A 180 -20.44 29.75 -36.56
C GLU A 180 -21.33 29.29 -35.38
N LEU A 181 -21.02 29.55 -34.10
CA LEU A 181 -21.95 29.16 -33.02
C LEU A 181 -22.12 30.22 -31.92
N PRO A 182 -23.36 30.67 -31.62
CA PRO A 182 -23.61 31.42 -30.40
C PRO A 182 -23.27 30.54 -29.19
N ALA A 183 -22.60 31.11 -28.18
CA ALA A 183 -22.27 30.42 -26.94
C ALA A 183 -23.51 29.70 -26.39
N PRO A 184 -23.38 28.45 -25.89
CA PRO A 184 -24.52 27.67 -25.41
C PRO A 184 -25.34 28.47 -24.40
N THR A 185 -26.61 28.71 -24.73
CA THR A 185 -27.49 29.51 -23.88
C THR A 185 -27.65 28.84 -22.51
N GLU A 186 -27.81 29.63 -21.45
CA GLU A 186 -28.00 29.14 -20.06
C GLU A 186 -28.97 27.95 -19.92
N PRO A 187 -30.15 27.92 -20.57
CA PRO A 187 -31.03 26.75 -20.51
C PRO A 187 -30.40 25.46 -21.07
N GLU A 188 -29.53 25.58 -22.08
CA GLU A 188 -28.85 24.43 -22.67
C GLU A 188 -27.74 23.88 -21.77
N LEU A 189 -27.01 24.76 -21.09
CA LEU A 189 -26.03 24.37 -20.07
C LEU A 189 -26.71 23.64 -18.90
N ARG A 190 -27.87 24.13 -18.44
CA ARG A 190 -28.66 23.47 -17.39
C ARG A 190 -29.14 22.09 -17.84
N ARG A 191 -29.57 21.93 -19.10
CA ARG A 191 -29.96 20.63 -19.67
C ARG A 191 -28.79 19.63 -19.69
N ARG A 192 -27.60 20.07 -20.13
CA ARG A 192 -26.39 19.24 -20.18
C ARG A 192 -25.93 18.82 -18.77
N LEU A 193 -26.00 19.74 -17.81
CA LEU A 193 -25.70 19.46 -16.40
C LEU A 193 -26.68 18.44 -15.80
N HIS A 194 -27.97 18.55 -16.12
CA HIS A 194 -28.97 17.57 -15.70
C HIS A 194 -28.68 16.18 -16.28
N GLN A 195 -28.40 16.09 -17.59
CA GLN A 195 -28.06 14.83 -18.25
C GLN A 195 -26.82 14.16 -17.63
N ARG A 196 -25.77 14.94 -17.29
CA ARG A 196 -24.59 14.40 -16.60
C ARG A 196 -24.91 13.85 -15.21
N ARG A 197 -25.79 14.49 -14.46
CA ARG A 197 -26.19 14.02 -13.12
C ARG A 197 -26.96 12.71 -13.19
N GLU A 198 -27.85 12.57 -14.17
CA GLU A 198 -28.57 11.31 -14.39
C GLU A 198 -27.62 10.19 -14.82
N HIS A 199 -26.65 10.49 -15.70
CA HIS A 199 -25.63 9.52 -16.07
C HIS A 199 -24.79 9.06 -14.87
N LEU A 200 -24.37 9.99 -14.00
CA LEU A 200 -23.61 9.66 -12.78
C LEU A 200 -24.43 8.87 -11.76
N LYS A 201 -25.75 9.09 -11.67
CA LYS A 201 -26.62 8.25 -10.85
C LYS A 201 -26.66 6.81 -11.37
N GLY A 202 -26.80 6.62 -12.68
CA GLY A 202 -26.77 5.31 -13.31
C GLY A 202 -25.47 4.55 -13.01
N VAL A 203 -24.32 5.22 -13.19
CA VAL A 203 -23.00 4.64 -12.88
C VAL A 203 -22.88 4.25 -11.39
N ARG A 204 -23.40 5.08 -10.48
CA ARG A 204 -23.42 4.75 -9.04
C ARG A 204 -24.30 3.53 -8.75
N ASP A 205 -25.46 3.45 -9.38
CA ASP A 205 -26.42 2.37 -9.14
C ASP A 205 -25.88 1.03 -9.69
N GLU A 206 -25.25 1.05 -10.86
CA GLU A 206 -24.53 -0.09 -11.45
C GLU A 206 -23.36 -0.55 -10.57
N LEU A 207 -22.56 0.38 -10.03
CA LEU A 207 -21.50 0.04 -9.05
C LEU A 207 -22.09 -0.54 -7.76
N GLY A 208 -23.26 -0.08 -7.35
CA GLY A 208 -23.96 -0.61 -6.17
C GLY A 208 -24.46 -2.05 -6.39
N GLU A 209 -24.88 -2.37 -7.61
CA GLU A 209 -25.34 -3.70 -8.00
C GLU A 209 -24.17 -4.69 -8.16
N GLU A 210 -23.06 -4.27 -8.77
CA GLU A 210 -21.86 -5.10 -8.93
C GLU A 210 -21.12 -5.37 -7.61
N VAL A 211 -21.26 -4.48 -6.61
CA VAL A 211 -20.64 -4.61 -5.28
C VAL A 211 -21.54 -5.35 -4.29
N ASP A 212 -22.71 -5.87 -4.68
CA ASP A 212 -23.46 -6.76 -3.80
C ASP A 212 -22.77 -8.13 -3.68
N VAL A 213 -21.83 -8.22 -2.74
CA VAL A 213 -21.03 -9.41 -2.44
C VAL A 213 -21.84 -10.50 -1.73
N LYS A 214 -23.09 -10.21 -1.34
CA LYS A 214 -23.96 -11.16 -0.61
C LYS A 214 -24.29 -12.45 -1.37
N PRO A 215 -24.67 -12.43 -2.66
CA PRO A 215 -24.99 -13.66 -3.40
C PRO A 215 -23.75 -14.55 -3.53
N GLN A 216 -22.58 -13.95 -3.77
CA GLN A 216 -21.31 -14.68 -3.87
C GLN A 216 -20.87 -15.27 -2.53
N ALA A 217 -21.08 -14.54 -1.41
CA ALA A 217 -20.84 -15.04 -0.07
C ALA A 217 -21.79 -16.19 0.32
N GLN A 218 -23.06 -16.10 -0.07
CA GLN A 218 -24.06 -17.15 0.16
C GLN A 218 -23.76 -18.41 -0.67
N ALA A 219 -23.33 -18.27 -1.93
CA ALA A 219 -22.90 -19.38 -2.76
C ALA A 219 -21.68 -20.10 -2.17
N LEU A 220 -20.70 -19.34 -1.67
CA LEU A 220 -19.52 -19.90 -0.98
C LEU A 220 -19.90 -20.60 0.32
N LEU A 221 -20.83 -20.04 1.10
CA LEU A 221 -21.35 -20.68 2.32
C LEU A 221 -22.11 -21.98 2.02
N ALA A 222 -22.90 -22.03 0.94
CA ALA A 222 -23.60 -23.24 0.52
C ALA A 222 -22.61 -24.35 0.12
N VAL A 223 -21.57 -24.02 -0.65
CA VAL A 223 -20.51 -24.96 -1.02
C VAL A 223 -19.73 -25.45 0.21
N ALA A 224 -19.45 -24.56 1.16
CA ALA A 224 -18.79 -24.92 2.42
C ALA A 224 -19.65 -25.87 3.26
N ARG A 225 -20.96 -25.61 3.37
CA ARG A 225 -21.90 -26.44 4.13
C ARG A 225 -22.04 -27.84 3.54
N HIS A 226 -22.22 -27.93 2.22
CA HIS A 226 -22.30 -29.20 1.49
C HIS A 226 -21.04 -30.07 1.63
N ARG A 227 -19.85 -29.46 1.62
CA ARG A 227 -18.58 -30.19 1.87
C ARG A 227 -18.51 -30.73 3.30
N LEU A 228 -19.03 -29.97 4.26
CA LEU A 228 -18.99 -30.30 5.69
C LEU A 228 -19.98 -31.42 6.03
N ASP A 229 -21.17 -31.42 5.42
CA ASP A 229 -22.15 -32.49 5.55
C ASP A 229 -21.63 -33.80 4.92
N ASN A 230 -21.09 -33.74 3.70
CA ASN A 230 -20.45 -34.91 3.06
C ASN A 230 -19.26 -35.48 3.87
N GLY A 231 -18.48 -34.61 4.51
CA GLY A 231 -17.39 -35.03 5.39
C GLY A 231 -17.90 -35.76 6.63
N ARG A 232 -19.01 -35.29 7.20
CA ARG A 232 -19.67 -35.90 8.36
C ARG A 232 -20.27 -37.26 8.04
N ASP A 233 -20.91 -37.39 6.88
CA ASP A 233 -21.51 -38.65 6.44
C ASP A 233 -20.45 -39.71 6.16
N LYS A 234 -19.34 -39.34 5.51
CA LYS A 234 -18.19 -40.24 5.33
C LYS A 234 -17.54 -40.66 6.65
N LEU A 235 -17.49 -39.76 7.63
CA LEU A 235 -17.00 -40.05 8.97
C LEU A 235 -17.91 -41.03 9.71
N ARG A 236 -19.23 -40.85 9.58
CA ARG A 236 -20.23 -41.72 10.18
C ARG A 236 -20.22 -43.09 9.53
N GLU A 237 -20.17 -43.15 8.20
CA GLU A 237 -20.05 -44.40 7.44
C GLU A 237 -18.74 -45.13 7.76
N GLY A 238 -17.64 -44.38 7.93
CA GLY A 238 -16.36 -44.92 8.41
C GLY A 238 -16.45 -45.47 9.84
N LYS A 239 -17.18 -44.79 10.73
CA LYS A 239 -17.42 -45.23 12.11
C LYS A 239 -18.29 -46.48 12.17
N GLU A 240 -19.34 -46.55 11.36
CA GLU A 240 -20.24 -47.71 11.26
C GLU A 240 -19.50 -48.92 10.65
N ARG A 241 -18.66 -48.72 9.62
CA ARG A 241 -17.78 -49.78 9.08
C ARG A 241 -16.73 -50.24 10.09
N ALA A 242 -16.14 -49.31 10.86
CA ALA A 242 -15.18 -49.65 11.90
C ALA A 242 -15.85 -50.42 13.05
N ALA A 243 -17.04 -49.99 13.47
CA ALA A 243 -17.84 -50.68 14.47
C ALA A 243 -18.29 -52.07 13.98
N GLY A 244 -18.69 -52.20 12.72
CA GLY A 244 -19.02 -53.49 12.11
C GLY A 244 -17.83 -54.44 12.02
N LYS A 245 -16.64 -53.94 11.67
CA LYS A 245 -15.39 -54.73 11.69
C LYS A 245 -14.96 -55.12 13.11
N LEU A 246 -15.12 -54.24 14.08
CA LEU A 246 -14.86 -54.53 15.50
C LEU A 246 -15.84 -55.55 16.07
N ALA A 247 -17.12 -55.45 15.70
CA ALA A 247 -18.13 -56.43 16.08
C ALA A 247 -17.87 -57.79 15.41
N SER A 248 -17.47 -57.82 14.13
CA SER A 248 -17.12 -59.07 13.45
C SER A 248 -15.85 -59.70 14.02
N LEU A 249 -14.85 -58.89 14.39
CA LEU A 249 -13.63 -59.34 15.07
C LEU A 249 -13.91 -59.89 16.48
N SER A 250 -14.90 -59.34 17.19
CA SER A 250 -15.32 -59.85 18.51
C SER A 250 -16.13 -61.15 18.41
N SER A 251 -16.73 -61.44 17.26
CA SER A 251 -17.45 -62.70 17.00
C SER A 251 -16.56 -63.80 16.41
N SER A 252 -15.35 -63.45 15.97
CA SER A 252 -14.38 -64.37 15.35
C SER A 252 -13.10 -64.45 16.18
N ASP A 253 -13.19 -64.92 17.42
CA ASP A 253 -12.27 -65.96 17.89
C ASP A 253 -12.68 -66.50 19.27
N ARG A 254 -13.25 -67.71 19.24
CA ARG A 254 -13.32 -68.61 20.39
C ARG A 254 -12.38 -69.78 20.10
N SER A 255 -11.09 -69.52 19.93
CA SER A 255 -10.04 -70.56 20.02
C SER A 255 -8.62 -69.98 19.88
N GLY A 256 -7.80 -70.15 20.91
CA GLY A 256 -6.38 -70.50 20.72
C GLY A 256 -5.33 -69.38 20.66
N GLU A 257 -4.64 -69.19 21.79
CA GLU A 257 -3.20 -68.95 21.96
C GLU A 257 -2.48 -67.72 21.32
N ALA A 258 -2.12 -66.81 22.23
CA ALA A 258 -0.83 -66.14 22.40
C ALA A 258 -0.02 -65.66 21.17
N SER A 259 -0.01 -64.34 20.96
CA SER A 259 1.21 -63.51 21.13
C SER A 259 0.95 -62.02 20.85
N GLY A 260 1.45 -61.16 21.75
CA GLY A 260 1.70 -59.74 21.49
C GLY A 260 0.48 -58.83 21.39
N SER A 261 -0.11 -58.44 22.53
CA SER A 261 -1.20 -57.47 22.53
C SER A 261 -0.74 -56.11 21.97
N LEU A 262 -1.40 -55.71 20.88
CA LEU A 262 -1.28 -54.46 20.13
C LEU A 262 -1.86 -53.16 20.76
N PRO A 263 -2.54 -53.09 21.93
CA PRO A 263 -3.24 -51.86 22.30
C PRO A 263 -2.30 -50.72 22.70
N GLY A 264 -1.09 -51.02 23.21
CA GLY A 264 -0.13 -49.99 23.62
C GLY A 264 0.59 -49.28 22.46
N GLN A 265 0.81 -49.96 21.33
CA GLN A 265 1.50 -49.36 20.18
C GLN A 265 0.56 -48.53 19.30
N LEU A 266 -0.74 -48.87 19.24
CA LEU A 266 -1.72 -48.03 18.57
C LEU A 266 -1.98 -46.74 19.36
N GLU A 267 -2.17 -46.79 20.69
CA GLU A 267 -2.42 -45.56 21.47
C GLU A 267 -1.30 -44.52 21.35
N ALA A 268 -0.04 -44.95 21.29
CA ALA A 268 1.10 -44.04 21.12
C ALA A 268 1.12 -43.31 19.76
N ARG A 269 0.53 -43.92 18.72
CA ARG A 269 0.51 -43.39 17.34
C ARG A 269 -0.62 -42.39 17.10
N TRP A 270 -1.70 -42.44 17.88
CA TRP A 270 -2.87 -41.58 17.71
C TRP A 270 -2.89 -40.39 18.69
N LYS A 271 -2.07 -40.38 19.76
CA LYS A 271 -1.88 -39.23 20.65
C LYS A 271 -1.57 -37.89 19.95
N PRO A 272 -0.65 -37.80 18.96
CA PRO A 272 -0.42 -36.53 18.26
C PRO A 272 -1.61 -36.10 17.38
N LEU A 273 -2.41 -37.04 16.88
CA LEU A 273 -3.59 -36.74 16.06
C LEU A 273 -4.79 -36.29 16.91
N LEU A 274 -4.95 -36.84 18.11
CA LEU A 274 -5.95 -36.38 19.08
C LEU A 274 -5.60 -34.99 19.65
N ALA A 275 -4.32 -34.71 19.88
CA ALA A 275 -3.86 -33.37 20.26
C ALA A 275 -4.11 -32.34 19.14
N LEU A 276 -3.96 -32.73 17.87
CA LEU A 276 -4.30 -31.89 16.72
C LEU A 276 -5.81 -31.64 16.59
N ALA A 277 -6.63 -32.67 16.83
CA ALA A 277 -8.09 -32.55 16.80
C ALA A 277 -8.64 -31.68 17.95
N ALA A 278 -8.07 -31.81 19.15
CA ALA A 278 -8.39 -30.94 20.29
C ALA A 278 -7.95 -29.48 20.03
N SER A 279 -6.79 -29.27 19.41
CA SER A 279 -6.31 -27.94 18.99
C SER A 279 -7.20 -27.29 17.93
N ALA A 280 -7.69 -28.07 16.95
CA ALA A 280 -8.61 -27.57 15.93
C ALA A 280 -9.98 -27.15 16.50
N ALA A 281 -10.48 -27.85 17.52
CA ALA A 281 -11.72 -27.49 18.21
C ALA A 281 -11.57 -26.18 19.03
N VAL A 282 -10.41 -26.00 19.69
CA VAL A 282 -10.08 -24.75 20.41
C VAL A 282 -9.91 -23.57 19.44
N LEU A 283 -9.26 -23.78 18.29
CA LEU A 283 -9.10 -22.75 17.26
C LEU A 283 -10.45 -22.30 16.69
N LEU A 284 -11.38 -23.24 16.44
CA LEU A 284 -12.73 -22.94 15.97
C LEU A 284 -13.57 -22.21 17.03
N ALA A 285 -13.42 -22.55 18.31
CA ALA A 285 -14.06 -21.84 19.41
C ALA A 285 -13.53 -20.41 19.57
N LEU A 286 -12.22 -20.19 19.43
CA LEU A 286 -11.59 -18.87 19.47
C LEU A 286 -11.96 -18.00 18.26
N LEU A 287 -11.99 -18.58 17.05
CA LEU A 287 -12.48 -17.91 15.85
C LEU A 287 -13.95 -17.49 16.01
N ARG A 288 -14.80 -18.36 16.57
CA ARG A 288 -16.21 -18.03 16.84
C ARG A 288 -16.38 -16.87 17.84
N LYS A 289 -15.46 -16.73 18.81
CA LYS A 289 -15.49 -15.63 19.78
C LYS A 289 -14.98 -14.30 19.19
N LEU A 290 -14.03 -14.36 18.26
CA LEU A 290 -13.47 -13.19 17.57
C LEU A 290 -14.46 -12.54 16.58
N PHE A 291 -15.32 -13.32 15.92
CA PHE A 291 -16.31 -12.81 14.96
C PHE A 291 -17.66 -12.41 15.60
N LYS A 292 -17.77 -12.48 16.94
CA LYS A 292 -18.99 -12.13 17.69
C LYS A 292 -18.80 -10.89 18.60
N SER A 293 -17.66 -10.20 18.49
CA SER A 293 -17.40 -8.87 19.05
C SER A 293 -17.31 -7.87 17.90
#